data_AF-A0A0A0JZ63-F1
#
_entry.id   AF-A0A0A0JZ63-F1
#
_cell.length_a   1.000
_cell.length_b   1.000
_cell.length_c   1.000
_cell.angle_alpha   90.00
_cell.angle_beta   90.00
_cell.angle_gamma   90.00
#
_symmetry.space_group_name_H-M   'P 1'
#
loop_
_entity.id
_entity.type
_entity.pdbx_description
1 polymer ?
#
loop_
_entity_poly.entity_id
_entity_poly.type
_entity_poly.pdbx_seq_one_letter_code
_entity_poly.pdbx_strand_id
1 'polypeptide(L)'
;MSVFGLDRWVAGELGLEVDDPRMTDVISPAIHILISRIEEARSRGADDPLVTITAKSAGGNSRECTKRMLSQLGLESTSRRAVHRLLGGSPSGWSGLLRIFSEGRHLTEVEFVYARRQVLAISPAQAVGATSRGA
;
A
#
# COMPACT_ATOMS: atom_id res chain seq x y z
N MET A 1 -7.10 -8.09 -11.63
CA MET A 1 -5.65 -8.23 -11.43
C MET A 1 -5.42 -9.46 -10.58
N SER A 2 -4.57 -10.40 -10.97
CA SER A 2 -4.18 -11.48 -10.04
C SER A 2 -3.30 -10.85 -8.96
N VAL A 3 -3.75 -10.88 -7.70
CA VAL A 3 -3.03 -10.26 -6.57
C VAL A 3 -1.66 -10.90 -6.38
N PHE A 4 -1.53 -12.21 -6.66
CA PHE A 4 -0.26 -12.93 -6.64
C PHE A 4 0.78 -12.36 -7.62
N GLY A 5 0.35 -11.81 -8.76
CA GLY A 5 1.26 -11.18 -9.72
C GLY A 5 1.72 -9.79 -9.26
N LEU A 6 0.85 -9.05 -8.57
CA LEU A 6 1.16 -7.75 -8.01
C LEU A 6 2.14 -7.85 -6.83
N ASP A 7 1.92 -8.78 -5.91
CA ASP A 7 2.78 -8.96 -4.74
C ASP A 7 4.21 -9.32 -5.14
N ARG A 8 4.36 -10.24 -6.09
CA ARG A 8 5.68 -10.59 -6.65
C ARG A 8 6.34 -9.42 -7.36
N TRP A 9 5.57 -8.64 -8.13
CA TRP A 9 6.10 -7.45 -8.79
C TRP A 9 6.57 -6.40 -7.76
N VAL A 10 5.76 -6.13 -6.73
CA VAL A 10 6.13 -5.19 -5.65
C VAL A 10 7.38 -5.67 -4.92
N ALA A 11 7.49 -6.94 -4.57
CA ALA A 11 8.69 -7.49 -3.95
C ALA A 11 9.94 -7.29 -4.83
N GLY A 12 9.82 -7.60 -6.13
CA GLY A 12 10.90 -7.40 -7.10
C GLY A 12 11.35 -5.94 -7.24
N GLU A 13 10.41 -5.02 -7.44
CA GLU A 13 10.71 -3.58 -7.54
C GLU A 13 11.31 -3.01 -6.25
N LEU A 14 10.90 -3.54 -5.09
CA LEU A 14 11.44 -3.13 -3.81
C LEU A 14 12.73 -3.86 -3.44
N GLY A 15 13.20 -4.80 -4.26
CA GLY A 15 14.32 -5.69 -3.95
C GLY A 15 14.19 -6.30 -2.55
N LEU A 16 13.00 -6.84 -2.28
CA LEU A 16 12.67 -7.64 -1.12
C LEU A 16 12.44 -9.08 -1.59
N GLU A 17 12.79 -10.04 -0.74
CA GLU A 17 12.32 -11.40 -0.94
C GLU A 17 10.81 -11.47 -0.70
N VAL A 18 10.13 -12.41 -1.38
CA VAL A 18 8.67 -12.55 -1.28
C VAL A 18 8.23 -12.97 0.13
N ASP A 19 9.11 -13.62 0.88
CA ASP A 19 8.92 -14.06 2.27
C ASP A 19 9.44 -13.04 3.31
N ASP A 20 9.88 -11.85 2.89
CA ASP A 20 10.26 -10.79 3.82
C ASP A 20 9.05 -10.42 4.71
N PRO A 21 9.19 -10.36 6.04
CA PRO A 21 8.07 -10.03 6.94
C PRO A 21 7.37 -8.70 6.63
N ARG A 22 8.10 -7.72 6.09
CA ARG A 22 7.49 -6.46 5.62
C ARG A 22 6.58 -6.71 4.42
N MET A 23 6.95 -7.64 3.56
CA MET A 23 6.14 -8.06 2.43
C MET A 23 4.93 -8.87 2.90
N THR A 24 5.13 -9.96 3.64
CA THR A 24 4.07 -10.89 4.02
C THR A 24 3.09 -10.32 5.02
N ASP A 25 3.56 -9.59 6.03
CA ASP A 25 2.73 -9.25 7.18
C ASP A 25 2.17 -7.82 7.08
N VAL A 26 2.74 -7.00 6.18
CA VAL A 26 2.37 -5.58 6.07
C VAL A 26 1.97 -5.19 4.65
N ILE A 27 2.88 -5.31 3.69
CA ILE A 27 2.68 -4.75 2.34
C ILE A 27 1.60 -5.54 1.58
N SER A 28 1.65 -6.88 1.56
CA SER A 28 0.64 -7.70 0.89
C SER A 28 -0.76 -7.51 1.50
N PRO A 29 -0.98 -7.60 2.82
CA PRO A 29 -2.28 -7.28 3.42
C PRO A 29 -2.77 -5.86 3.09
N ALA A 30 -1.87 -4.87 3.06
CA ALA A 30 -2.22 -3.51 2.66
C ALA A 30 -2.58 -3.41 1.17
N ILE A 31 -1.90 -4.14 0.29
CA ILE A 31 -2.25 -4.26 -1.13
C ILE A 31 -3.68 -4.77 -1.26
N HIS A 32 -4.04 -5.86 -0.56
CA HIS A 32 -5.40 -6.41 -0.59
C HIS A 32 -6.47 -5.39 -0.17
N ILE A 33 -6.22 -4.64 0.92
CA ILE A 33 -7.10 -3.56 1.37
C ILE A 33 -7.29 -2.51 0.28
N LEU A 34 -6.19 -2.04 -0.32
CA LEU A 34 -6.25 -0.97 -1.32
C LEU A 34 -6.87 -1.43 -2.64
N ILE A 35 -6.60 -2.66 -3.09
CA ILE A 35 -7.24 -3.26 -4.26
C ILE A 35 -8.74 -3.38 -4.04
N SER A 36 -9.19 -3.85 -2.88
CA SER A 36 -10.62 -3.91 -2.56
C SER A 36 -11.29 -2.53 -2.69
N ARG A 37 -10.62 -1.46 -2.25
CA ARG A 37 -11.11 -0.08 -2.38
C ARG A 37 -11.17 0.40 -3.84
N ILE A 38 -10.14 0.09 -4.62
CA ILE A 38 -10.08 0.40 -6.06
C ILE A 38 -11.21 -0.34 -6.79
N GLU A 39 -11.44 -1.61 -6.49
CA GLU A 39 -12.49 -2.42 -7.11
C GLU A 39 -13.89 -1.94 -6.71
N GLU A 40 -14.10 -1.57 -5.45
CA GLU A 40 -15.35 -0.95 -4.99
C GLU A 40 -15.62 0.36 -5.75
N ALA A 41 -14.62 1.22 -5.89
CA ALA A 41 -14.75 2.47 -6.65
C ALA A 41 -15.05 2.21 -8.14
N ARG A 42 -14.38 1.23 -8.75
CA ARG A 42 -14.64 0.80 -10.12
C ARG A 42 -16.07 0.28 -10.29
N SER A 43 -16.56 -0.54 -9.36
CA SER A 43 -17.92 -1.09 -9.40
C SER A 43 -19.01 -0.02 -9.35
N ARG A 44 -18.68 1.15 -8.76
CA ARG A 44 -19.55 2.33 -8.70
C ARG A 44 -19.39 3.28 -9.89
N GLY A 45 -18.62 2.89 -10.91
CA GLY A 45 -18.44 3.67 -12.14
C GLY A 45 -17.43 4.82 -12.02
N ALA A 46 -16.47 4.75 -11.09
CA ALA A 46 -15.40 5.76 -11.04
C ALA A 46 -14.51 5.70 -12.30
N ASP A 47 -14.32 6.85 -12.96
CA ASP A 47 -13.47 6.96 -14.16
C ASP A 47 -12.00 6.64 -13.87
N ASP A 48 -11.49 7.11 -12.72
CA ASP A 48 -10.16 6.76 -12.21
C ASP A 48 -10.26 6.21 -10.77
N PRO A 49 -10.45 4.89 -10.60
CA PRO A 49 -10.62 4.27 -9.29
C PRO A 49 -9.40 4.42 -8.37
N LEU A 50 -8.19 4.57 -8.94
CA LEU A 50 -6.95 4.71 -8.17
C LEU A 50 -6.92 6.01 -7.36
N VAL A 51 -7.62 7.06 -7.80
CA VAL A 51 -7.73 8.33 -7.07
C VAL A 51 -8.22 8.11 -5.64
N THR A 52 -9.08 7.11 -5.40
CA THR A 52 -9.69 6.86 -4.09
C THR A 52 -8.70 6.48 -2.99
N ILE A 53 -7.54 5.94 -3.37
CA ILE A 53 -6.46 5.56 -2.44
C ILE A 53 -5.34 6.60 -2.39
N THR A 54 -5.36 7.62 -3.24
CA THR A 54 -4.32 8.66 -3.25
C THR A 54 -4.48 9.66 -2.10
N ALA A 55 -3.36 10.14 -1.57
CA ALA A 55 -3.38 11.14 -0.51
C ALA A 55 -3.89 12.53 -0.96
N LYS A 56 -3.71 12.88 -2.24
CA LYS A 56 -3.99 14.23 -2.77
C LYS A 56 -5.41 14.38 -3.31
N SER A 57 -5.88 13.39 -4.07
CA SER A 57 -7.11 13.52 -4.86
C SER A 57 -8.30 12.76 -4.26
N ALA A 58 -8.08 11.88 -3.28
CA ALA A 58 -9.18 11.27 -2.55
C ALA A 58 -9.94 12.32 -1.71
N GLY A 59 -11.27 12.28 -1.74
CA GLY A 59 -12.10 13.06 -0.80
C GLY A 59 -11.80 12.71 0.66
N GLY A 60 -12.10 13.62 1.60
CA GLY A 60 -11.79 13.46 3.03
C GLY A 60 -12.28 12.12 3.61
N ASN A 61 -13.50 11.71 3.24
CA ASN A 61 -14.10 10.45 3.68
C ASN A 61 -13.35 9.21 3.18
N SER A 62 -12.89 9.22 1.93
CA SER A 62 -12.13 8.11 1.33
C SER A 62 -10.76 7.93 1.98
N ARG A 63 -10.11 9.05 2.37
CA ARG A 63 -8.84 9.02 3.10
C ARG A 63 -9.00 8.44 4.50
N GLU A 64 -10.00 8.91 5.25
CA GLU A 64 -10.24 8.41 6.60
C GLU A 64 -10.66 6.95 6.62
N CYS A 65 -11.48 6.51 5.64
CA CYS A 65 -11.82 5.11 5.46
C CYS A 65 -10.57 4.25 5.21
N THR A 66 -9.71 4.64 4.27
CA THR A 66 -8.47 3.92 3.96
C THR A 66 -7.53 3.84 5.17
N LYS A 67 -7.39 4.93 5.91
CA LYS A 67 -6.59 4.94 7.16
C LYS A 67 -7.16 4.00 8.22
N ARG A 68 -8.49 3.95 8.38
CA ARG A 68 -9.15 3.03 9.33
C ARG A 68 -8.92 1.58 8.93
N MET A 69 -9.05 1.24 7.65
CA MET A 69 -8.78 -0.13 7.20
C MET A 69 -7.31 -0.53 7.42
N LEU A 70 -6.36 0.33 7.04
CA LEU A 70 -4.94 0.06 7.32
C LEU A 70 -4.61 0.00 8.82
N SER A 71 -5.40 0.66 9.68
CA SER A 71 -5.22 0.55 11.14
C SER A 71 -5.58 -0.83 11.71
N GLN A 72 -6.42 -1.60 11.00
CA GLN A 72 -6.78 -2.96 11.41
C GLN A 72 -5.59 -3.93 11.29
N LEU A 73 -4.53 -3.56 10.57
CA LEU A 73 -3.27 -4.30 10.50
C LEU A 73 -2.39 -4.13 11.76
N GLY A 74 -2.85 -3.41 12.79
CA GLY A 74 -2.09 -3.18 14.02
C GLY A 74 -0.88 -2.24 13.84
N LEU A 75 -0.78 -1.56 12.70
CA LEU A 75 0.35 -0.70 12.38
C LEU A 75 0.34 0.60 13.17
N GLU A 76 1.51 0.99 13.68
CA GLU A 76 1.75 2.34 14.17
C GLU A 76 1.49 3.40 13.09
N SER A 77 1.23 4.64 13.53
CA SER A 77 0.92 5.76 12.63
C SER A 77 2.01 6.01 11.58
N THR A 78 3.29 5.84 11.94
CA THR A 78 4.45 5.99 11.04
C THR A 78 4.46 4.90 9.97
N SER A 79 4.40 3.62 10.37
CA SER A 79 4.36 2.49 9.44
C SER A 79 3.15 2.57 8.51
N ARG A 80 1.97 2.90 9.05
CA ARG A 80 0.74 3.09 8.27
C ARG A 80 0.90 4.20 7.23
N ARG A 81 1.51 5.33 7.60
CA ARG A 81 1.78 6.45 6.67
C ARG A 81 2.78 6.04 5.60
N ALA A 82 3.82 5.30 5.96
CA ALA A 82 4.82 4.80 5.02
C ALA A 82 4.19 3.84 3.99
N VAL A 83 3.41 2.86 4.45
CA VAL A 83 2.66 1.92 3.60
C VAL A 83 1.69 2.66 2.67
N HIS A 84 0.90 3.59 3.22
CA HIS A 84 -0.07 4.33 2.40
C HIS A 84 0.63 5.15 1.32
N ARG A 85 1.76 5.79 1.65
CA ARG A 85 2.57 6.53 0.67
C ARG A 85 3.19 5.61 -0.36
N LEU A 86 3.78 4.49 0.08
CA LEU A 86 4.42 3.52 -0.79
C LEU A 86 3.44 3.05 -1.88
N LEU A 87 2.24 2.62 -1.48
CA LEU A 87 1.27 2.00 -2.38
C LEU A 87 0.38 3.01 -3.11
N GLY A 88 -0.16 3.99 -2.38
CA GLY A 88 -1.15 4.95 -2.89
C GLY A 88 -0.59 6.30 -3.31
N GLY A 89 0.72 6.50 -3.23
CA GLY A 89 1.36 7.75 -3.65
C GLY A 89 1.40 8.81 -2.56
N SER A 90 2.04 9.93 -2.86
CA SER A 90 2.21 11.04 -1.92
C SER A 90 1.92 12.40 -2.57
N PRO A 91 1.56 13.42 -1.76
CA PRO A 91 1.29 14.75 -2.30
C PRO A 91 2.48 15.44 -2.99
N SER A 92 3.71 14.97 -2.75
CA SER A 92 4.95 15.56 -3.28
C SER A 92 5.32 15.05 -4.68
N GLY A 93 4.37 14.48 -5.43
CA GLY A 93 4.59 14.02 -6.81
C GLY A 93 4.93 12.52 -6.95
N TRP A 94 4.98 11.77 -5.86
CA TRP A 94 5.10 10.30 -5.91
C TRP A 94 3.75 9.68 -6.28
N SER A 95 3.69 8.90 -7.35
CA SER A 95 2.46 8.30 -7.88
C SER A 95 1.99 7.07 -7.10
N GLY A 96 2.90 6.34 -6.45
CA GLY A 96 2.60 5.11 -5.72
C GLY A 96 2.75 3.86 -6.58
N LEU A 97 3.13 2.75 -5.95
CA LEU A 97 3.37 1.48 -6.63
C LEU A 97 2.15 0.97 -7.41
N LEU A 98 0.93 1.18 -6.89
CA LEU A 98 -0.28 0.70 -7.55
C LEU A 98 -0.57 1.44 -8.85
N ARG A 99 -0.27 2.75 -8.92
CA ARG A 99 -0.38 3.52 -10.16
C ARG A 99 0.69 3.07 -11.16
N ILE A 100 1.95 2.95 -10.73
CA ILE A 100 3.07 2.54 -11.59
C ILE A 100 2.83 1.14 -12.18
N PHE A 101 2.37 0.20 -11.36
CA PHE A 101 1.98 -1.13 -11.83
C PHE A 101 0.85 -1.07 -12.88
N SER A 102 -0.17 -0.25 -12.65
CA SER A 102 -1.30 -0.11 -13.58
C SER A 102 -0.90 0.46 -14.94
N GLU A 103 0.20 1.21 -15.00
CA GLU A 103 0.80 1.76 -16.22
C GLU A 103 1.72 0.77 -16.95
N GLY A 104 1.97 -0.42 -16.37
CA GLY A 104 2.88 -1.42 -16.92
C GLY A 104 4.33 -0.97 -16.92
N ARG A 105 4.72 -0.08 -16.00
CA ARG A 105 6.04 0.54 -15.95
C ARG A 105 6.83 0.04 -14.74
N HIS A 106 8.16 0.03 -14.85
CA HIS A 106 9.08 -0.21 -13.72
C HIS A 106 9.43 1.08 -12.99
N LEU A 107 9.94 0.97 -11.75
CA LEU A 107 10.48 2.12 -11.03
C LEU A 107 11.71 2.69 -11.74
N THR A 108 11.78 4.02 -11.81
CA THR A 108 13.05 4.71 -12.06
C THR A 108 13.95 4.63 -10.83
N GLU A 109 15.23 4.94 -10.98
CA GLU A 109 16.19 4.94 -9.87
C GLU A 109 15.77 5.89 -8.72
N VAL A 110 15.27 7.08 -9.06
CA VAL A 110 14.80 8.06 -8.07
C VAL A 110 13.58 7.53 -7.31
N GLU A 111 12.65 6.91 -8.04
CA GLU A 111 11.45 6.29 -7.48
C GLU A 111 11.80 5.11 -6.57
N PHE A 112 12.76 4.28 -6.97
CA PHE A 112 13.30 3.18 -6.18
C PHE A 112 13.88 3.67 -4.84
N VAL A 113 14.71 4.71 -4.86
CA VAL A 113 15.27 5.30 -3.64
C VAL A 113 14.18 5.82 -2.72
N TYR A 114 13.15 6.47 -3.27
CA TYR A 114 12.00 6.93 -2.48
C TYR A 114 11.23 5.76 -1.86
N ALA A 115 10.95 4.72 -2.66
CA ALA A 115 10.23 3.54 -2.23
C ALA A 115 10.99 2.80 -1.12
N ARG A 116 12.31 2.61 -1.27
CA ARG A 116 13.20 2.05 -0.24
C ARG A 116 13.14 2.84 1.07
N ARG A 117 13.12 4.17 1.01
CA ARG A 117 12.95 5.01 2.23
C ARG A 117 11.63 4.75 2.93
N GLN A 118 10.54 4.50 2.19
CA GLN A 118 9.27 4.13 2.83
C GLN A 118 9.36 2.74 3.45
N VAL A 119 9.97 1.76 2.76
CA VAL A 119 10.17 0.39 3.29
C VAL A 119 10.98 0.40 4.59
N LEU A 120 12.01 1.23 4.70
CA LEU A 120 12.79 1.38 5.93
C LEU A 120 12.00 1.99 7.09
N ALA A 121 10.92 2.73 6.80
CA ALA A 121 10.01 3.28 7.80
C ALA A 121 8.88 2.31 8.18
N ILE A 122 8.83 1.11 7.58
CA ILE A 122 7.88 0.04 7.93
C ILE A 122 8.53 -0.87 8.96
N SER A 123 7.94 -0.92 10.16
CA SER A 123 8.36 -1.88 11.18
C SER A 123 7.69 -3.24 10.97
N PRO A 124 8.44 -4.34 10.77
CA PRO A 124 7.88 -5.68 10.61
C PRO A 124 7.36 -6.28 11.94
N ALA A 125 7.87 -5.83 13.08
CA ALA A 125 7.66 -6.48 14.38
C ALA A 125 6.24 -6.34 14.97
N GLN A 126 5.29 -5.74 14.25
CA GLN A 126 4.00 -5.30 14.83
C GLN A 126 2.75 -5.91 14.15
N ALA A 127 2.91 -6.60 13.01
CA ALA A 127 1.79 -7.27 12.35
C ALA A 127 1.32 -8.56 13.06
N VAL A 128 2.13 -9.08 13.99
CA VAL A 128 1.87 -10.33 14.74
C VAL A 128 1.09 -10.09 16.06
N GLY A 129 0.75 -8.85 16.41
CA GLY A 129 0.14 -8.52 17.71
C GLY A 129 -1.38 -8.71 17.86
N ALA A 130 -2.09 -9.12 16.80
CA ALA A 130 -3.56 -9.19 16.82
C ALA A 130 -4.15 -10.50 17.40
N THR A 131 -3.33 -11.50 17.73
CA THR A 131 -3.82 -12.85 18.10
C THR A 131 -3.71 -13.22 19.58
N SER A 132 -3.40 -12.28 20.49
CA SER A 132 -3.21 -12.65 21.90
C SER A 132 -3.76 -11.64 22.92
N ARG A 133 -5.03 -11.23 22.80
CA ARG A 133 -5.80 -10.69 23.93
C ARG A 133 -7.28 -11.09 23.81
N GLY A 134 -7.59 -12.24 24.40
CA GLY A 134 -8.93 -12.78 24.54
C GLY A 134 -8.88 -14.03 25.43
N ALA A 135 -8.52 -13.83 26.69
CA ALA A 135 -8.73 -14.76 27.79
C ALA A 135 -9.46 -14.00 28.90
#